data_AF-F6GIE7-F1
#
_entry.id   AF-F6GIE7-F1
#
_cell.length_a   1.000
_cell.length_b   1.000
_cell.length_c   1.000
_cell.angle_alpha   90.00
_cell.angle_beta   90.00
_cell.angle_gamma   90.00
#
_symmetry.space_group_name_H-M   'P 1'
#
loop_
_entity.id
_entity.type
_entity.pdbx_description
1 polymer ?
#
loop_
_entity_poly.entity_id
_entity_poly.type
_entity_poly.pdbx_seq_one_letter_code
_entity_poly.pdbx_strand_id
1 'polypeptide(L)'
;MSIIENILKKVVLDHAVLTQKQQISPSVYKVRLQSENFKTITFKPGYFLRLGIGIGNDDISFKDKVRSYSVWNINQTEGFIDLAIV
;
A
#
# COMPACT_ATOMS: atom_id res chain seq x y z
N MET A 1 -11.54 17.81 -7.29
CA MET A 1 -11.66 16.72 -6.29
C MET A 1 -13.12 16.36 -6.06
N SER A 2 -13.51 15.12 -6.35
CA SER A 2 -14.88 14.64 -6.12
C SER A 2 -15.10 14.29 -4.63
N ILE A 3 -16.36 14.25 -4.18
CA ILE A 3 -16.75 13.86 -2.81
C ILE A 3 -16.16 12.49 -2.42
N ILE A 4 -16.03 11.58 -3.39
CA ILE A 4 -15.51 10.21 -3.20
C ILE A 4 -14.03 10.21 -2.83
N GLU A 5 -13.21 11.07 -3.46
CA GLU A 5 -11.77 11.17 -3.15
C GLU A 5 -11.50 11.70 -1.74
N ASN A 6 -12.32 12.67 -1.30
CA ASN A 6 -12.20 13.23 0.05
C ASN A 6 -12.54 12.20 1.15
N ILE A 7 -13.52 11.32 0.90
CA ILE A 7 -13.88 10.24 1.81
C ILE A 7 -12.75 9.21 1.89
N LEU A 8 -12.17 8.82 0.75
CA LEU A 8 -11.06 7.87 0.72
C LEU A 8 -9.82 8.38 1.47
N LYS A 9 -9.43 9.63 1.23
CA LYS A 9 -8.30 10.27 1.93
C LYS A 9 -8.51 10.34 3.45
N LYS A 10 -9.73 10.66 3.90
CA LYS A 10 -9.98 10.96 5.32
C LYS A 10 -10.41 9.76 6.15
N VAL A 11 -11.04 8.75 5.55
CA VAL A 11 -11.78 7.72 6.30
C VAL A 11 -11.27 6.30 6.03
N VAL A 12 -10.63 6.06 4.88
CA VAL A 12 -10.34 4.68 4.41
C VAL A 12 -8.85 4.38 4.26
N LEU A 13 -8.03 5.38 3.94
CA LEU A 13 -6.61 5.16 3.67
C LEU A 13 -5.77 5.33 4.94
N ASP A 14 -5.20 4.22 5.40
CA ASP A 14 -4.10 4.27 6.34
C ASP A 14 -2.82 4.73 5.65
N HIS A 15 -2.07 5.58 6.35
CA HIS A 15 -0.79 6.07 5.88
C HIS A 15 0.34 5.10 6.29
N ALA A 16 1.24 4.84 5.35
CA ALA A 16 2.45 4.08 5.57
C ALA A 16 3.63 4.77 4.89
N VAL A 17 4.82 4.63 5.47
CA VAL A 17 6.06 5.21 4.96
C VAL A 17 6.84 4.14 4.20
N LEU A 18 7.30 4.47 2.99
CA LEU A 18 8.23 3.61 2.26
C LEU A 18 9.62 3.71 2.93
N THR A 19 10.06 2.65 3.60
CA THR A 19 11.35 2.64 4.33
C THR A 19 12.45 1.89 3.58
N GLN A 20 12.09 1.01 2.64
CA GLN A 20 13.05 0.29 1.81
C GLN A 20 12.50 0.09 0.40
N LYS A 21 13.38 0.20 -0.60
CA LYS A 21 13.13 -0.19 -2.00
C LYS A 21 14.38 -0.90 -2.52
N GLN A 22 14.23 -2.16 -2.90
CA GLN A 22 15.32 -2.98 -3.42
C GLN A 22 14.87 -3.64 -4.72
N GLN A 23 15.67 -3.54 -5.77
CA GLN A 23 15.45 -4.31 -6.99
C GLN A 23 15.85 -5.77 -6.75
N ILE A 24 14.94 -6.70 -7.03
CA ILE A 24 15.19 -8.15 -6.85
C ILE A 24 15.25 -8.89 -8.19
N SER A 25 14.73 -8.28 -9.26
CA SER A 25 14.88 -8.73 -10.64
C SER A 25 14.75 -7.53 -11.60
N PRO A 26 15.05 -7.68 -12.90
CA PRO A 26 14.99 -6.56 -13.85
C PRO A 26 13.67 -5.78 -13.85
N SER A 27 12.56 -6.46 -13.59
CA SER A 27 11.21 -5.87 -13.58
C SER A 27 10.55 -5.83 -12.21
N VAL A 28 11.22 -6.23 -11.11
CA VAL A 28 10.56 -6.33 -9.80
C VAL A 28 11.34 -5.63 -8.71
N TYR A 29 10.63 -4.78 -7.97
CA TYR A 29 11.11 -4.15 -6.74
C TYR A 29 10.41 -4.75 -5.53
N LYS A 30 11.21 -5.19 -4.56
CA LYS A 30 10.75 -5.39 -3.19
C LYS A 30 10.71 -4.03 -2.50
N VAL A 31 9.54 -3.66 -1.98
CA VAL A 31 9.34 -2.43 -1.21
C VAL A 31 8.84 -2.75 0.19
N ARG A 32 9.35 -2.05 1.19
CA ARG A 32 8.90 -2.13 2.58
C ARG A 32 8.11 -0.90 2.95
N LEU A 33 6.89 -1.12 3.43
CA LEU A 33 6.02 -0.09 3.98
C LEU A 33 5.98 -0.26 5.50
N GLN A 34 6.18 0.84 6.23
CA GLN A 34 6.15 0.91 7.68
C GLN A 34 4.91 1.68 8.16
N SER A 35 4.18 1.11 9.11
CA SER A 35 3.07 1.79 9.79
C SER A 35 2.77 1.13 11.13
N GLU A 36 2.44 1.94 12.14
CA GLU A 36 2.01 1.42 13.45
C GLU A 36 0.72 0.60 13.34
N ASN A 37 -0.14 0.92 12.37
CA ASN A 37 -1.39 0.19 12.16
C ASN A 37 -1.13 -1.26 11.73
N PHE A 38 -0.02 -1.55 11.05
CA PHE A 38 0.35 -2.91 10.66
C PHE A 38 0.62 -3.82 11.86
N LYS A 39 0.84 -3.27 13.05
CA LYS A 39 1.00 -4.05 14.28
C LYS A 39 -0.31 -4.67 14.78
N THR A 40 -1.44 -4.06 14.43
CA THR A 40 -2.77 -4.45 14.92
C THR A 40 -3.73 -4.93 13.83
N ILE A 41 -3.35 -4.83 12.54
CA ILE A 41 -4.21 -5.33 11.45
C ILE A 41 -4.46 -6.83 11.56
N THR A 42 -5.68 -7.26 11.24
CA THR A 42 -5.97 -8.69 11.05
C THR A 42 -5.49 -9.13 9.67
N PHE A 43 -4.52 -10.03 9.61
CA PHE A 43 -3.99 -10.57 8.36
C PHE A 43 -4.06 -12.10 8.34
N LYS A 44 -4.40 -12.67 7.18
CA LYS A 44 -4.29 -14.11 6.92
C LYS A 44 -3.50 -14.33 5.63
N PRO A 45 -2.63 -15.36 5.57
CA PRO A 45 -1.92 -15.70 4.33
C PRO A 45 -2.88 -15.83 3.14
N GLY A 46 -2.51 -15.25 2.00
CA GLY A 46 -3.35 -15.14 0.80
C GLY A 46 -4.14 -13.84 0.70
N TYR A 47 -4.14 -12.99 1.73
CA TYR A 47 -4.72 -11.65 1.63
C TYR A 47 -3.86 -10.71 0.78
N PHE A 48 -4.51 -9.71 0.19
CA PHE A 48 -3.89 -8.65 -0.59
C PHE A 48 -4.15 -7.28 0.03
N LEU A 49 -3.21 -6.36 -0.17
CA LEU A 49 -3.32 -4.96 0.23
C LEU A 49 -3.85 -4.13 -0.94
N ARG A 50 -4.75 -3.18 -0.68
CA ARG A 50 -5.13 -2.13 -1.65
C ARG A 50 -4.35 -0.86 -1.35
N LEU A 51 -3.58 -0.39 -2.34
CA LEU A 51 -2.82 0.85 -2.26
C LEU A 51 -3.48 1.94 -3.09
N GLY A 52 -3.63 3.11 -2.47
CA GLY A 52 -3.93 4.35 -3.17
C GLY A 52 -2.65 4.95 -3.75
N ILE A 53 -2.53 5.02 -5.07
CA ILE A 53 -1.39 5.57 -5.81
C ILE A 53 -1.85 6.82 -6.55
N GLY A 54 -1.09 7.92 -6.46
CA GLY A 54 -1.45 9.16 -7.16
C GLY A 54 -2.69 9.86 -6.60
N ILE A 55 -3.04 9.60 -5.34
CA ILE A 55 -4.17 10.20 -4.64
C ILE A 55 -3.96 11.73 -4.52
N GLY A 56 -4.80 12.52 -5.21
CA GLY A 56 -4.65 13.98 -5.33
C GLY A 56 -3.97 14.46 -6.61
N ASN A 57 -3.56 13.56 -7.51
CA ASN A 57 -3.23 13.90 -8.89
C ASN A 57 -4.50 13.80 -9.74
N ASP A 58 -5.00 14.93 -10.27
CA ASP A 58 -6.27 14.99 -11.01
C ASP A 58 -6.17 14.42 -12.44
N ASP A 59 -4.94 14.22 -12.97
CA ASP A 59 -4.71 13.67 -14.31
C ASP A 59 -4.88 12.14 -14.37
N ILE A 60 -4.90 11.46 -13.22
CA ILE A 60 -5.03 10.01 -13.13
C ILE A 60 -6.49 9.65 -12.83
N SER A 61 -7.08 8.81 -13.68
CA SER A 61 -8.44 8.35 -13.47
C SER A 61 -8.56 7.55 -12.16
N PHE A 62 -9.70 7.68 -11.48
CA PHE A 62 -9.87 7.08 -10.16
C PHE A 62 -9.67 5.55 -10.14
N LYS A 63 -10.11 4.84 -11.19
CA LYS A 63 -9.89 3.39 -11.32
C LYS A 63 -8.40 3.01 -11.36
N ASP A 64 -7.53 3.92 -11.79
CA ASP A 64 -6.09 3.67 -11.92
C ASP A 64 -5.33 4.06 -10.64
N LYS A 65 -5.98 4.77 -9.72
CA LYS A 65 -5.44 5.19 -8.42
C LYS A 65 -5.48 4.09 -7.35
N VAL A 66 -6.19 2.99 -7.58
CA VAL A 66 -6.26 1.88 -6.61
C VAL A 66 -5.68 0.61 -7.23
N ARG A 67 -4.62 0.08 -6.63
CA ARG A 67 -4.01 -1.19 -7.06
C ARG A 67 -3.95 -2.19 -5.92
N SER A 68 -4.16 -3.46 -6.25
CA SER A 68 -4.08 -4.57 -5.30
C SER A 68 -2.73 -5.26 -5.44
N TYR A 69 -2.05 -5.50 -4.33
CA TYR A 69 -0.78 -6.21 -4.28
C TYR A 69 -0.86 -7.34 -3.26
N SER A 70 -0.36 -8.51 -3.63
CA SER A 70 -0.16 -9.61 -2.68
C SER A 70 0.90 -9.20 -1.64
N VAL A 71 0.64 -9.55 -0.38
CA VAL A 71 1.60 -9.33 0.69
C VAL A 71 2.71 -10.38 0.60
N TRP A 72 3.96 -9.94 0.40
CA TRP A 72 5.12 -10.83 0.40
C TRP A 72 5.44 -11.27 1.83
N ASN A 73 5.51 -10.30 2.74
CA ASN A 73 5.82 -10.51 4.14
C ASN A 73 5.10 -9.48 4.99
N ILE A 74 4.76 -9.85 6.22
CA ILE A 74 4.24 -8.95 7.24
C ILE A 74 4.94 -9.26 8.56
N ASN A 75 5.43 -8.21 9.22
CA ASN A 75 5.93 -8.29 10.58
C ASN A 75 5.08 -7.37 11.45
N GLN A 76 4.16 -7.95 12.22
CA GLN A 76 3.26 -7.22 13.11
C GLN A 76 3.96 -6.75 14.40
N THR A 77 5.11 -7.31 14.76
CA THR A 77 5.89 -6.83 15.90
C THR A 77 6.57 -5.51 15.56
N GLU A 78 7.24 -5.47 14.42
CA GLU A 78 7.97 -4.29 13.94
C GLU A 78 7.07 -3.30 13.21
N GLY A 79 5.90 -3.72 12.72
CA GLY A 79 4.94 -2.84 12.05
C GLY A 79 5.27 -2.58 10.58
N PHE A 80 5.72 -3.60 9.84
CA PHE A 80 6.02 -3.46 8.42
C PHE A 80 5.36 -4.53 7.54
N ILE A 81 5.14 -4.17 6.28
CA ILE A 81 4.72 -5.06 5.20
C ILE A 81 5.73 -4.93 4.05
N ASP A 82 6.15 -6.06 3.50
CA ASP A 82 6.91 -6.11 2.26
C ASP A 82 5.98 -6.48 1.09
N LEU A 83 6.15 -5.80 -0.05
CA LEU A 83 5.43 -6.07 -1.30
C LEU A 83 6.42 -6.24 -2.45
N ALA A 84 6.03 -7.04 -3.46
CA ALA A 84 6.66 -7.01 -4.77
C ALA A 84 5.83 -6.17 -5.73
N ILE A 85 6.49 -5.19 -6.37
CA ILE A 85 5.89 -4.35 -7.39
C ILE A 85 6.62 -4.62 -8.71
N VAL A 86 5.82 -4.88 -9.75
CA VAL A 86 6.24 -5.09 -11.14
C VAL A 86 5.94 -3.82 -11.95
#